data_AF-A0A4Q5TU68-F1
#
_entry.id   AF-A0A4Q5TU68-F1
#
_cell.length_a   1.000
_cell.length_b   1.000
_cell.length_c   1.000
_cell.angle_alpha   90.00
_cell.angle_beta   90.00
_cell.angle_gamma   90.00
#
_symmetry.space_group_name_H-M   'P 1'
#
loop_
_entity.id
_entity.type
_entity.pdbx_description
1 polymer ?
#
loop_
_entity_poly.entity_id
_entity_poly.type
_entity_poly.pdbx_seq_one_letter_code
_entity_poly.pdbx_strand_id
1 'polypeptide(L)'
;ELTGNNREEVIASFFWSTMVTHHTYANGGNSNYEYCGAEDKLNDRLSDNTSETCNTYNMLKLTRHLFGLQPEGKLNDYYERALYNHILASQNPGNGMMCYFVPLRMGARKQFSDEFNTFTCCVGTGMENHSKYAENIYSEGADSSLYLNLFIGSRLNWKTKKVKIDQETSFPETSSSLITISVTSPATFTLRVRHPAWANTVTLEINGKKITADESHGYLSINRTWKNGDRLKISLPMKLRTEPMPDNTDRLAILYGPLLMAGDLGTKMPDPVYGAPVLLTSTRNVADWVKPAGGPLDFRLLKVGKPEDVNLVPFYKIVDQYYSVYWDLFSQEAWSKRQLAYEEDKRKKLALEQRTIDELRLGEMQPERDHKLEATDQSYTEIALGRGGREVRNGGYFSFTMKVLPDEGNVLQLSYLGDDRDRTFEILADGTTIATGEMKGGPAGQFIDVEYPIPAGLTKGKSTIRITIQARPGKTAGRIFSPRILRVNNKH
;
A
#
# COMPACT_ATOMS: atom_id res chain seq x y z
N GLU A 1 21.35 21.39 -11.15
CA GLU A 1 20.78 22.18 -12.28
C GLU A 1 21.23 23.64 -12.28
N LEU A 2 20.75 24.50 -11.36
CA LEU A 2 21.04 25.94 -11.40
C LEU A 2 22.52 26.32 -11.14
N THR A 3 23.23 25.53 -10.36
CA THR A 3 24.61 25.78 -9.94
C THR A 3 25.65 25.01 -10.76
N GLY A 4 25.22 24.04 -11.58
CA GLY A 4 26.12 23.08 -12.24
C GLY A 4 26.93 22.20 -11.27
N ASN A 5 26.53 22.09 -9.99
CA ASN A 5 27.29 21.36 -8.98
C ASN A 5 27.11 19.84 -9.07
N ASN A 6 28.14 19.14 -9.54
CA ASN A 6 28.15 17.68 -9.69
C ASN A 6 27.89 16.93 -8.36
N ARG A 7 28.30 17.48 -7.21
CA ARG A 7 28.08 16.81 -5.92
C ARG A 7 26.59 16.67 -5.59
N GLU A 8 25.78 17.68 -5.90
CA GLU A 8 24.33 17.67 -5.65
C GLU A 8 23.61 16.66 -6.54
N GLU A 9 24.03 16.54 -7.80
CA GLU A 9 23.53 15.53 -8.74
C GLU A 9 23.84 14.11 -8.26
N VAL A 10 25.06 13.85 -7.78
CA VAL A 10 25.43 12.54 -7.22
C VAL A 10 24.57 12.18 -6.00
N ILE A 11 24.34 13.14 -5.09
CA ILE A 11 23.51 12.92 -3.90
C ILE A 11 22.07 12.59 -4.30
N ALA A 12 21.48 13.36 -5.22
CA ALA A 12 20.12 13.17 -5.69
C ALA A 12 19.95 11.83 -6.42
N SER A 13 20.90 11.46 -7.28
CA SER A 13 20.93 10.20 -8.00
C SER A 13 21.10 9.00 -7.05
N PHE A 14 21.99 9.11 -6.05
CA PHE A 14 22.17 8.09 -5.03
C PHE A 14 20.91 7.88 -4.20
N PHE A 15 20.28 8.97 -3.74
CA PHE A 15 19.02 8.90 -3.00
C PHE A 15 17.93 8.23 -3.82
N TRP A 16 17.73 8.67 -5.07
CA TRP A 16 16.72 8.09 -5.95
C TRP A 16 16.96 6.59 -6.17
N SER A 17 18.19 6.20 -6.48
CA SER A 17 18.53 4.79 -6.69
C SER A 17 18.28 3.96 -5.44
N THR A 18 18.68 4.47 -4.27
CA THR A 18 18.47 3.77 -2.99
C THR A 18 16.98 3.56 -2.73
N MET A 19 16.17 4.61 -2.90
CA MET A 19 14.73 4.53 -2.68
C MET A 19 14.04 3.57 -3.65
N VAL A 20 14.31 3.70 -4.95
CA VAL A 20 13.64 2.90 -5.99
C VAL A 20 14.08 1.44 -5.95
N THR A 21 15.33 1.15 -5.61
CA THR A 21 15.85 -0.22 -5.58
C THR A 21 15.52 -0.95 -4.29
N HIS A 22 15.59 -0.29 -3.12
CA HIS A 22 15.58 -0.98 -1.82
C HIS A 22 14.36 -0.69 -0.94
N HIS A 23 13.60 0.37 -1.23
CA HIS A 23 12.51 0.83 -0.38
C HIS A 23 11.15 0.91 -1.08
N THR A 24 11.09 0.58 -2.37
CA THR A 24 9.88 0.69 -3.19
C THR A 24 9.17 -0.65 -3.36
N TYR A 25 7.85 -0.65 -3.16
CA TYR A 25 6.96 -1.76 -3.42
C TYR A 25 6.55 -1.83 -4.90
N ALA A 26 5.92 -2.94 -5.33
CA ALA A 26 5.48 -3.19 -6.70
C ALA A 26 4.54 -2.11 -7.30
N ASN A 27 3.83 -1.34 -6.47
CA ASN A 27 3.01 -0.21 -6.95
C ASN A 27 3.84 1.06 -7.27
N GLY A 28 5.14 1.08 -6.96
CA GLY A 28 6.02 2.24 -7.09
C GLY A 28 6.07 3.16 -5.85
N GLY A 29 5.26 2.88 -4.84
CA GLY A 29 5.27 3.58 -3.55
C GLY A 29 6.30 3.04 -2.56
N ASN A 30 6.48 3.74 -1.44
CA ASN A 30 7.41 3.38 -0.37
C ASN A 30 6.82 3.78 0.99
N SER A 31 7.53 3.43 2.06
CA SER A 31 7.20 3.70 3.48
C SER A 31 6.03 2.88 4.05
N ASN A 32 5.98 2.86 5.38
CA ASN A 32 4.86 2.37 6.17
C ASN A 32 4.72 3.30 7.39
N TYR A 33 3.52 3.81 7.63
CA TYR A 33 3.30 4.92 8.55
C TYR A 33 4.24 6.11 8.25
N GLU A 34 4.44 6.45 6.97
CA GLU A 34 5.30 7.58 6.52
C GLU A 34 6.82 7.34 6.66
N TYR A 35 7.24 6.30 7.37
CA TYR A 35 8.66 6.01 7.61
C TYR A 35 9.19 4.86 6.75
N CYS A 36 10.42 5.02 6.26
CA CYS A 36 11.19 3.93 5.66
C CYS A 36 11.61 2.92 6.74
N GLY A 37 11.63 1.63 6.36
CA GLY A 37 12.26 0.58 7.16
C GLY A 37 13.73 0.40 6.77
N ALA A 38 14.33 -0.69 7.25
CA ALA A 38 15.61 -1.14 6.73
C ALA A 38 15.50 -1.47 5.22
N GLU A 39 16.62 -1.32 4.50
CA GLU A 39 16.74 -1.70 3.09
C GLU A 39 16.29 -3.15 2.88
N ASP A 40 15.54 -3.39 1.81
CA ASP A 40 15.07 -4.71 1.40
C ASP A 40 14.21 -5.45 2.45
N LYS A 41 13.78 -4.78 3.54
CA LYS A 41 12.90 -5.32 4.60
C LYS A 41 11.47 -4.80 4.48
N LEU A 42 10.80 -5.25 3.42
CA LEU A 42 9.48 -4.77 3.02
C LEU A 42 8.34 -5.69 3.45
N ASN A 43 8.57 -7.01 3.57
CA ASN A 43 7.53 -8.01 3.79
C ASN A 43 6.66 -7.74 5.03
N ASP A 44 7.31 -7.43 6.16
CA ASP A 44 6.66 -7.26 7.47
C ASP A 44 6.16 -5.83 7.71
N ARG A 45 6.25 -4.96 6.69
CA ARG A 45 5.80 -3.56 6.74
C ARG A 45 4.54 -3.29 5.92
N LEU A 46 3.89 -4.35 5.43
CA LEU A 46 2.58 -4.25 4.77
C LEU A 46 1.47 -4.01 5.81
N SER A 47 0.78 -2.88 5.70
CA SER A 47 -0.33 -2.49 6.58
C SER A 47 -1.36 -1.62 5.82
N ASP A 48 -2.37 -1.11 6.53
CA ASP A 48 -3.29 -0.08 6.01
C ASP A 48 -2.64 1.30 5.83
N ASN A 49 -1.42 1.48 6.35
CA ASN A 49 -0.66 2.73 6.31
C ASN A 49 0.58 2.63 5.41
N THR A 50 0.63 1.63 4.52
CA THR A 50 1.70 1.48 3.53
C THR A 50 1.50 2.44 2.37
N SER A 51 2.61 2.89 1.77
CA SER A 51 2.61 3.70 0.54
C SER A 51 1.85 5.02 0.69
N GLU A 52 2.47 6.00 1.34
CA GLU A 52 1.98 7.38 1.33
C GLU A 52 2.06 7.99 -0.09
N THR A 53 1.00 8.64 -0.53
CA THR A 53 0.88 9.23 -1.87
C THR A 53 1.89 10.37 -2.10
N CYS A 54 2.13 11.24 -1.10
CA CYS A 54 3.10 12.35 -1.17
C CYS A 54 4.50 11.87 -1.57
N ASN A 55 4.94 10.73 -1.02
CA ASN A 55 6.27 10.19 -1.26
C ASN A 55 6.45 9.88 -2.74
N THR A 56 5.42 9.30 -3.36
CA THR A 56 5.47 8.93 -4.77
C THR A 56 5.38 10.15 -5.66
N TYR A 57 4.51 11.11 -5.35
CA TYR A 57 4.47 12.39 -6.06
C TYR A 57 5.84 13.08 -6.10
N ASN A 58 6.56 13.12 -4.97
CA ASN A 58 7.88 13.74 -4.89
C ASN A 58 8.97 12.89 -5.57
N MET A 59 8.89 11.56 -5.49
CA MET A 59 9.79 10.68 -6.24
C MET A 59 9.62 10.84 -7.76
N LEU A 60 8.38 11.01 -8.25
CA LEU A 60 8.12 11.30 -9.67
C LEU A 60 8.71 12.66 -10.08
N LYS A 61 8.59 13.70 -9.24
CA LYS A 61 9.27 14.98 -9.48
C LYS A 61 10.77 14.82 -9.59
N LEU A 62 11.41 14.17 -8.61
CA LEU A 62 12.85 13.92 -8.62
C LEU A 62 13.28 13.14 -9.87
N THR A 63 12.51 12.11 -10.24
CA THR A 63 12.75 11.29 -11.44
C THR A 63 12.82 12.15 -12.70
N ARG A 64 11.95 13.17 -12.84
CA ARG A 64 11.96 14.08 -14.00
C ARG A 64 13.18 14.98 -14.03
N HIS A 65 13.60 15.51 -12.89
CA HIS A 65 14.83 16.30 -12.80
C HIS A 65 16.06 15.46 -13.17
N LEU A 66 16.17 14.26 -12.61
CA LEU A 66 17.24 13.32 -12.97
C LEU A 66 17.20 12.95 -14.46
N PHE A 67 16.02 12.78 -15.04
CA PHE A 67 15.87 12.53 -16.47
C PHE A 67 16.33 13.73 -17.31
N GLY A 68 16.07 14.96 -16.86
CA GLY A 68 16.54 16.18 -17.52
C GLY A 68 18.07 16.34 -17.50
N LEU A 69 18.75 15.78 -16.49
CA LEU A 69 20.21 15.77 -16.39
C LEU A 69 20.83 14.64 -17.22
N GLN A 70 20.33 13.41 -17.05
CA GLN A 70 20.83 12.21 -17.71
C GLN A 70 19.65 11.34 -18.16
N PRO A 71 19.18 11.48 -19.41
CA PRO A 71 18.07 10.69 -19.94
C PRO A 71 18.37 9.19 -19.94
N GLU A 72 17.68 8.44 -19.08
CA GLU A 72 17.76 6.98 -19.01
C GLU A 72 16.37 6.35 -18.94
N GLY A 73 16.16 5.26 -19.68
CA GLY A 73 14.89 4.54 -19.75
C GLY A 73 14.40 4.06 -18.38
N LYS A 74 15.32 3.62 -17.51
CA LYS A 74 15.01 3.13 -16.15
C LYS A 74 14.27 4.15 -15.28
N LEU A 75 14.54 5.45 -15.48
CA LEU A 75 13.85 6.54 -14.78
C LEU A 75 12.37 6.55 -15.19
N ASN A 76 12.09 6.42 -16.48
CA ASN A 76 10.72 6.39 -16.99
C ASN A 76 10.02 5.03 -16.81
N ASP A 77 10.76 3.94 -16.61
CA ASP A 77 10.19 2.67 -16.15
C ASP A 77 9.65 2.77 -14.71
N TYR A 78 10.40 3.43 -13.82
CA TYR A 78 9.90 3.77 -12.49
C TYR A 78 8.73 4.75 -12.57
N TYR A 79 8.86 5.81 -13.38
CA TYR A 79 7.82 6.82 -13.54
C TYR A 79 6.49 6.19 -13.99
N GLU A 80 6.52 5.35 -15.04
CA GLU A 80 5.34 4.63 -15.54
C GLU A 80 4.73 3.74 -14.45
N ARG A 81 5.55 2.97 -13.73
CA ARG A 81 5.08 2.09 -12.65
C ARG A 81 4.36 2.85 -11.55
N ALA A 82 5.00 3.88 -11.01
CA ALA A 82 4.45 4.69 -9.93
C ALA A 82 3.22 5.50 -10.38
N LEU A 83 3.21 5.98 -11.63
CA LEU A 83 2.08 6.73 -12.17
C LEU A 83 0.83 5.86 -12.30
N TYR A 84 0.92 4.70 -12.96
CA TYR A 84 -0.25 3.84 -13.20
C TYR A 84 -0.71 3.10 -11.94
N ASN A 85 0.21 2.68 -11.06
CA ASN A 85 -0.12 1.77 -9.97
C ASN A 85 -0.27 2.44 -8.61
N HIS A 86 0.23 3.68 -8.45
CA HIS A 86 0.06 4.42 -7.21
C HIS A 86 -0.70 5.73 -7.43
N ILE A 87 -0.20 6.65 -8.26
CA ILE A 87 -0.84 7.97 -8.45
C ILE A 87 -2.24 7.83 -9.07
N LEU A 88 -2.39 7.09 -10.16
CA LEU A 88 -3.71 6.87 -10.76
C LEU A 88 -4.64 6.11 -9.82
N ALA A 89 -4.08 5.22 -9.00
CA ALA A 89 -4.81 4.41 -8.03
C ALA A 89 -5.21 5.18 -6.76
N SER A 90 -4.64 6.37 -6.52
CA SER A 90 -4.83 7.17 -5.30
C SER A 90 -5.95 8.19 -5.40
N GLN A 91 -6.71 8.22 -6.50
CA GLN A 91 -7.91 9.05 -6.63
C GLN A 91 -9.13 8.19 -6.89
N ASN A 92 -10.23 8.50 -6.21
CA ASN A 92 -11.51 7.94 -6.54
C ASN A 92 -12.02 8.59 -7.85
N PRO A 93 -12.20 7.82 -8.93
CA PRO A 93 -12.58 8.39 -10.23
C PRO A 93 -14.02 8.90 -10.27
N GLY A 94 -14.88 8.50 -9.32
CA GLY A 94 -16.28 8.90 -9.27
C GLY A 94 -16.53 10.25 -8.60
N ASN A 95 -15.74 10.59 -7.57
CA ASN A 95 -15.93 11.83 -6.79
C ASN A 95 -14.65 12.67 -6.64
N GLY A 96 -13.51 12.23 -7.15
CA GLY A 96 -12.25 12.96 -7.14
C GLY A 96 -11.50 12.97 -5.80
N MET A 97 -11.99 12.27 -4.77
CA MET A 97 -11.35 12.22 -3.45
C MET A 97 -10.06 11.41 -3.45
N MET A 98 -9.15 11.72 -2.53
CA MET A 98 -7.75 11.30 -2.58
C MET A 98 -7.41 10.31 -1.46
N CYS A 99 -6.53 9.35 -1.74
CA CYS A 99 -5.93 8.50 -0.73
C CYS A 99 -4.74 9.18 -0.05
N TYR A 100 -4.65 9.05 1.27
CA TYR A 100 -3.39 9.31 1.99
C TYR A 100 -2.41 8.16 1.80
N PHE A 101 -2.82 6.98 2.24
CA PHE A 101 -2.12 5.73 2.04
C PHE A 101 -2.82 4.92 0.96
N VAL A 102 -2.03 4.18 0.18
CA VAL A 102 -2.53 3.17 -0.76
C VAL A 102 -2.09 1.80 -0.24
N PRO A 103 -2.91 1.15 0.63
CA PRO A 103 -2.53 -0.05 1.37
C PRO A 103 -2.05 -1.19 0.48
N LEU A 104 -1.10 -1.98 0.98
CA LEU A 104 -0.58 -3.13 0.24
C LEU A 104 -0.68 -4.45 1.01
N ARG A 105 -1.18 -4.44 2.26
CA ARG A 105 -1.49 -5.69 2.97
C ARG A 105 -2.60 -6.46 2.26
N MET A 106 -2.56 -7.79 2.41
CA MET A 106 -3.61 -8.65 1.85
C MET A 106 -4.97 -8.31 2.48
N GLY A 107 -6.02 -8.29 1.66
CA GLY A 107 -7.37 -7.96 2.10
C GLY A 107 -7.54 -6.52 2.60
N ALA A 108 -6.76 -5.58 2.08
CA ALA A 108 -6.92 -4.16 2.41
C ALA A 108 -8.04 -3.52 1.58
N ARG A 109 -8.44 -2.32 1.96
CA ARG A 109 -9.34 -1.45 1.20
C ARG A 109 -8.78 -0.03 1.21
N LYS A 110 -8.90 0.69 0.10
CA LYS A 110 -8.51 2.10 0.02
C LYS A 110 -9.43 2.95 0.89
N GLN A 111 -8.86 3.94 1.56
CA GLN A 111 -9.61 5.01 2.21
C GLN A 111 -9.39 6.29 1.43
N PHE A 112 -10.47 7.01 1.14
CA PHE A 112 -10.44 8.29 0.45
C PHE A 112 -10.80 9.40 1.42
N SER A 113 -10.24 10.57 1.18
CA SER A 113 -10.63 11.81 1.83
C SER A 113 -12.13 12.10 1.64
N ASP A 114 -12.65 13.02 2.43
CA ASP A 114 -13.92 13.69 2.15
C ASP A 114 -13.69 15.13 1.68
N GLU A 115 -14.73 15.73 1.08
CA GLU A 115 -14.63 17.04 0.41
C GLU A 115 -14.30 18.20 1.34
N PHE A 116 -14.70 18.13 2.63
CA PHE A 116 -14.74 19.31 3.50
C PHE A 116 -14.09 19.12 4.87
N ASN A 117 -13.70 17.92 5.26
CA ASN A 117 -13.21 17.61 6.60
C ASN A 117 -11.84 16.92 6.62
N THR A 118 -11.31 16.53 5.46
CA THR A 118 -9.98 15.89 5.36
C THR A 118 -8.95 16.88 4.78
N PHE A 119 -8.07 17.41 5.62
CA PHE A 119 -7.06 18.41 5.25
C PHE A 119 -5.64 17.90 5.46
N THR A 120 -5.30 16.81 4.79
CA THR A 120 -3.98 16.17 4.91
C THR A 120 -3.01 16.65 3.84
N CYS A 121 -1.70 16.41 4.02
CA CYS A 121 -0.69 16.67 2.99
C CYS A 121 -1.02 15.99 1.65
N CYS A 122 -1.51 14.75 1.70
CA CYS A 122 -1.86 13.95 0.53
C CYS A 122 -3.08 14.49 -0.23
N VAL A 123 -4.00 15.21 0.42
CA VAL A 123 -5.07 15.93 -0.29
C VAL A 123 -4.46 17.06 -1.12
N GLY A 124 -3.53 17.83 -0.54
CA GLY A 124 -2.81 18.88 -1.25
C GLY A 124 -2.03 18.35 -2.47
N THR A 125 -1.18 17.33 -2.28
CA THR A 125 -0.46 16.72 -3.41
C THR A 125 -1.37 16.00 -4.39
N GLY A 126 -2.48 15.43 -3.90
CA GLY A 126 -3.50 14.76 -4.71
C GLY A 126 -4.13 15.72 -5.72
N MET A 127 -4.47 16.94 -5.29
CA MET A 127 -4.98 17.98 -6.21
C MET A 127 -3.98 18.28 -7.34
N GLU A 128 -2.68 18.28 -7.05
CA GLU A 128 -1.64 18.52 -8.05
C GLU A 128 -1.43 17.32 -8.99
N ASN A 129 -1.43 16.09 -8.46
CA ASN A 129 -1.16 14.84 -9.19
C ASN A 129 -1.91 14.75 -10.52
N HIS A 130 -3.22 14.94 -10.46
CA HIS A 130 -4.10 14.64 -11.60
C HIS A 130 -4.20 15.78 -12.61
N SER A 131 -3.65 16.96 -12.28
CA SER A 131 -3.59 18.12 -13.18
C SER A 131 -2.48 18.04 -14.23
N LYS A 132 -1.52 17.11 -14.07
CA LYS A 132 -0.23 17.18 -14.74
C LYS A 132 0.24 15.87 -15.39
N TYR A 133 -0.66 14.93 -15.67
CA TYR A 133 -0.30 13.67 -16.36
C TYR A 133 0.50 13.88 -17.66
N ALA A 134 0.29 14.99 -18.36
CA ALA A 134 0.99 15.31 -19.61
C ALA A 134 2.48 15.68 -19.43
N GLU A 135 2.92 16.03 -18.22
CA GLU A 135 4.21 16.70 -17.97
C GLU A 135 5.46 15.84 -18.23
N ASN A 136 5.26 14.53 -18.39
CA ASN A 136 6.32 13.56 -18.63
C ASN A 136 6.03 12.63 -19.83
N ILE A 137 5.01 12.93 -20.66
CA ILE A 137 4.77 12.12 -21.87
C ILE A 137 5.92 12.29 -22.87
N TYR A 138 6.37 13.53 -23.04
CA TYR A 138 7.45 13.89 -23.95
C TYR A 138 8.53 14.72 -23.24
N SER A 139 9.75 14.68 -23.76
CA SER A 139 10.83 15.60 -23.36
C SER A 139 11.65 16.01 -24.58
N GLU A 140 12.00 17.29 -24.67
CA GLU A 140 12.93 17.78 -25.69
C GLU A 140 14.37 17.57 -25.21
N GLY A 141 15.18 16.89 -26.02
CA GLY A 141 16.59 16.65 -25.73
C GLY A 141 17.47 17.86 -26.05
N ALA A 142 18.61 17.99 -25.36
CA ALA A 142 19.60 19.04 -25.64
C ALA A 142 20.16 18.97 -27.09
N ASP A 143 20.15 17.78 -27.69
CA ASP A 143 20.48 17.50 -29.08
C ASP A 143 19.33 17.83 -30.07
N SER A 144 18.29 18.53 -29.59
CA SER A 144 17.06 18.81 -30.33
C SER A 144 16.29 17.55 -30.79
N SER A 145 16.49 16.42 -30.12
CA SER A 145 15.65 15.22 -30.28
C SER A 145 14.37 15.33 -29.46
N LEU A 146 13.42 14.43 -29.72
CA LEU A 146 12.22 14.27 -28.90
C LEU A 146 12.21 12.89 -28.26
N TYR A 147 12.13 12.83 -26.94
CA TYR A 147 11.88 11.61 -26.18
C TYR A 147 10.38 11.39 -26.06
N LEU A 148 9.92 10.19 -26.42
CA LEU A 148 8.59 9.67 -26.10
C LEU A 148 8.72 8.73 -24.90
N ASN A 149 8.32 9.22 -23.73
CA ASN A 149 8.51 8.54 -22.46
C ASN A 149 7.29 7.70 -22.06
N LEU A 150 6.06 8.23 -22.19
CA LEU A 150 4.84 7.53 -21.78
C LEU A 150 3.92 7.29 -22.96
N PHE A 151 3.18 6.18 -22.91
CA PHE A 151 2.24 5.78 -23.96
C PHE A 151 0.82 6.24 -23.62
N ILE A 152 0.63 7.55 -23.51
CA ILE A 152 -0.65 8.18 -23.13
C ILE A 152 -1.19 8.98 -24.33
N GLY A 153 -2.47 8.76 -24.66
CA GLY A 153 -3.13 9.48 -25.74
C GLY A 153 -3.01 10.99 -25.56
N SER A 154 -2.40 11.67 -26.54
CA SER A 154 -1.99 13.06 -26.37
C SER A 154 -1.77 13.79 -27.69
N ARG A 155 -1.76 15.13 -27.62
CA ARG A 155 -1.33 16.00 -28.73
C ARG A 155 -0.24 16.94 -28.24
N LEU A 156 0.94 16.86 -28.86
CA LEU A 156 2.07 17.74 -28.60
C LEU A 156 2.14 18.84 -29.67
N ASN A 157 2.28 20.09 -29.24
CA ASN A 157 2.67 21.21 -30.09
C ASN A 157 4.14 21.56 -29.82
N TRP A 158 5.05 20.98 -30.60
CA TRP A 158 6.49 21.17 -30.44
C TRP A 158 6.96 22.44 -31.15
N LYS A 159 6.79 23.57 -30.45
CA LYS A 159 6.97 24.93 -31.01
C LYS A 159 8.37 25.18 -31.57
N THR A 160 9.42 24.71 -30.90
CA THR A 160 10.83 24.91 -31.30
C THR A 160 11.14 24.31 -32.67
N LYS A 161 10.48 23.20 -33.03
CA LYS A 161 10.60 22.54 -34.34
C LYS A 161 9.46 22.82 -35.30
N LYS A 162 8.41 23.55 -34.88
CA LYS A 162 7.15 23.74 -35.65
C LYS A 162 6.50 22.41 -36.07
N VAL A 163 6.61 21.39 -35.22
CA VAL A 163 6.04 20.06 -35.43
C VAL A 163 4.83 19.87 -34.50
N LYS A 164 3.77 19.26 -35.01
CA LYS A 164 2.68 18.75 -34.18
C LYS A 164 2.71 17.22 -34.20
N ILE A 165 2.48 16.61 -33.05
CA ILE A 165 2.46 15.15 -32.90
C ILE A 165 1.16 14.75 -32.23
N ASP A 166 0.44 13.84 -32.88
CA ASP A 166 -0.77 13.20 -32.34
C ASP A 166 -0.42 11.75 -31.96
N GLN A 167 -0.59 11.41 -30.70
CA GLN A 167 -0.42 10.05 -30.19
C GLN A 167 -1.80 9.45 -29.90
N GLU A 168 -2.17 8.45 -30.68
CA GLU A 168 -3.44 7.72 -30.56
C GLU A 168 -3.17 6.35 -29.95
N THR A 169 -3.76 6.08 -28.79
CA THR A 169 -3.62 4.80 -28.09
C THR A 169 -4.70 4.63 -27.02
N SER A 170 -5.08 3.37 -26.78
CA SER A 170 -5.85 2.97 -25.59
C SER A 170 -4.96 2.23 -24.59
N PHE A 171 -3.64 2.37 -24.68
CA PHE A 171 -2.72 1.81 -23.69
C PHE A 171 -3.11 2.27 -22.28
N PRO A 172 -3.20 1.37 -21.30
CA PRO A 172 -2.68 0.00 -21.34
C PRO A 172 -3.69 -1.08 -21.79
N GLU A 173 -4.93 -0.75 -22.17
CA GLU A 173 -5.91 -1.76 -22.65
C GLU A 173 -5.49 -2.40 -23.97
N THR A 174 -4.73 -1.68 -24.78
CA THR A 174 -4.05 -2.20 -25.96
C THR A 174 -2.53 -2.10 -25.82
N SER A 175 -1.81 -2.97 -26.50
CA SER A 175 -0.34 -3.02 -26.50
C SER A 175 0.28 -2.24 -27.67
N SER A 176 -0.33 -1.12 -28.10
CA SER A 176 0.17 -0.35 -29.24
C SER A 176 -0.13 1.14 -29.15
N SER A 177 0.73 1.95 -29.78
CA SER A 177 0.55 3.39 -29.90
C SER A 177 0.85 3.84 -31.33
N LEU A 178 -0.01 4.69 -31.89
CA LEU A 178 0.16 5.29 -33.21
C LEU A 178 0.54 6.76 -33.06
N ILE A 179 1.68 7.14 -33.62
CA ILE A 179 2.17 8.51 -33.66
C ILE A 179 1.98 9.05 -35.07
N THR A 180 1.23 10.14 -35.22
CA THR A 180 1.07 10.87 -36.47
C THR A 180 1.82 12.20 -36.40
N ILE A 181 2.71 12.43 -37.37
CA ILE A 181 3.53 13.64 -37.46
C ILE A 181 2.89 14.63 -38.42
N SER A 182 2.67 15.86 -37.96
CA SER A 182 2.12 16.96 -38.75
C SER A 182 3.15 18.10 -38.85
N VAL A 183 3.54 18.43 -40.08
CA VAL A 183 4.55 19.47 -40.38
C VAL A 183 4.13 20.30 -41.59
N THR A 184 4.56 21.57 -41.64
CA THR A 184 4.28 22.45 -42.79
C THR A 184 5.30 22.29 -43.92
N SER A 185 6.51 21.86 -43.58
CA SER A 185 7.58 21.46 -44.50
C SER A 185 8.34 20.27 -43.92
N PRO A 186 9.04 19.45 -44.73
CA PRO A 186 9.82 18.32 -44.22
C PRO A 186 10.81 18.76 -43.13
N ALA A 187 10.83 18.03 -42.02
CA ALA A 187 11.63 18.38 -40.84
C ALA A 187 12.51 17.20 -40.40
N THR A 188 13.80 17.44 -40.21
CA THR A 188 14.74 16.41 -39.72
C THR A 188 14.87 16.50 -38.20
N PHE A 189 14.56 15.41 -37.52
CA PHE A 189 14.79 15.26 -36.09
C PHE A 189 14.82 13.77 -35.70
N THR A 190 15.43 13.49 -34.55
CA THR A 190 15.42 12.16 -33.93
C THR A 190 14.22 12.03 -33.00
N LEU A 191 13.40 11.02 -33.21
CA LEU A 191 12.39 10.56 -32.25
C LEU A 191 12.96 9.38 -31.47
N ARG A 192 13.10 9.52 -30.15
CA ARG A 192 13.61 8.51 -29.23
C ARG A 192 12.41 7.87 -28.54
N VAL A 193 12.07 6.64 -28.93
CA VAL A 193 10.94 5.89 -28.35
C VAL A 193 11.46 5.05 -27.19
N ARG A 194 10.87 5.20 -25.99
CA ARG A 194 11.27 4.36 -24.86
C ARG A 194 11.07 2.88 -25.19
N HIS A 195 12.06 2.06 -24.84
CA HIS A 195 11.95 0.61 -24.73
C HIS A 195 11.71 0.27 -23.25
N PRO A 196 10.47 -0.01 -22.82
CA PRO A 196 10.19 -0.31 -21.42
C PRO A 196 10.86 -1.60 -20.97
N ALA A 197 11.47 -1.64 -19.78
CA ALA A 197 12.16 -2.84 -19.30
C ALA A 197 11.24 -4.08 -19.14
N TRP A 198 9.92 -3.90 -19.03
CA TRP A 198 8.96 -5.00 -18.98
C TRP A 198 8.63 -5.60 -20.35
N ALA A 199 8.92 -4.89 -21.44
CA ALA A 199 8.65 -5.34 -22.80
C ALA A 199 9.88 -6.09 -23.32
N ASN A 200 9.72 -7.38 -23.67
CA ASN A 200 10.85 -8.14 -24.25
C ASN A 200 11.25 -7.61 -25.63
N THR A 201 10.31 -7.03 -26.36
CA THR A 201 10.51 -6.49 -27.69
C THR A 201 9.63 -5.26 -27.90
N VAL A 202 10.14 -4.29 -28.65
CA VAL A 202 9.36 -3.16 -29.18
C VAL A 202 9.48 -3.18 -30.69
N THR A 203 8.34 -3.22 -31.39
CA THR A 203 8.33 -3.20 -32.85
C THR A 203 7.90 -1.83 -33.37
N LEU A 204 8.61 -1.36 -34.39
CA LEU A 204 8.41 -0.05 -35.00
C LEU A 204 8.06 -0.21 -36.48
N GLU A 205 6.99 0.43 -36.91
CA GLU A 205 6.56 0.47 -38.30
C GLU A 205 6.31 1.91 -38.73
N ILE A 206 6.95 2.36 -39.80
CA ILE A 206 6.66 3.67 -40.39
C ILE A 206 5.92 3.49 -41.71
N ASN A 207 4.74 4.10 -41.81
CA ASN A 207 3.86 4.01 -42.98
C ASN A 207 3.63 2.54 -43.42
N GLY A 208 3.44 1.64 -42.45
CA GLY A 208 3.21 0.21 -42.65
C GLY A 208 4.46 -0.64 -42.93
N LYS A 209 5.67 -0.05 -42.94
CA LYS A 209 6.93 -0.78 -43.14
C LYS A 209 7.70 -0.89 -41.83
N LYS A 210 8.03 -2.13 -41.43
CA LYS A 210 8.89 -2.39 -40.27
C LYS A 210 10.26 -1.73 -40.46
N ILE A 211 10.78 -1.16 -39.38
CA ILE A 211 12.12 -0.58 -39.33
C ILE A 211 12.89 -1.14 -38.13
N THR A 212 14.21 -1.01 -38.20
CA THR A 212 15.11 -1.18 -37.05
C THR A 212 15.57 0.19 -36.57
N ALA A 213 15.90 0.30 -35.29
CA ALA A 213 16.42 1.51 -34.69
C ALA A 213 17.49 1.14 -33.67
N ASP A 214 18.53 1.96 -33.56
CA ASP A 214 19.58 1.74 -32.57
C ASP A 214 19.03 2.02 -31.17
N GLU A 215 19.29 1.09 -30.25
CA GLU A 215 18.92 1.24 -28.86
C GLU A 215 20.09 1.77 -28.03
N SER A 216 19.84 2.82 -27.26
CA SER A 216 20.81 3.37 -26.32
C SER A 216 20.09 3.91 -25.10
N HIS A 217 20.60 3.58 -23.91
CA HIS A 217 20.03 4.02 -22.62
C HIS A 217 18.51 3.74 -22.47
N GLY A 218 18.00 2.65 -23.06
CA GLY A 218 16.57 2.29 -23.02
C GLY A 218 15.68 3.05 -24.02
N TYR A 219 16.25 3.64 -25.07
CA TYR A 219 15.50 4.32 -26.12
C TYR A 219 15.93 3.88 -27.53
N LEU A 220 14.94 3.58 -28.37
CA LEU A 220 15.09 3.32 -29.79
C LEU A 220 15.10 4.63 -30.58
N SER A 221 16.22 4.94 -31.24
CA SER A 221 16.44 6.23 -31.88
C SER A 221 16.11 6.19 -33.37
N ILE A 222 15.12 6.98 -33.78
CA ILE A 222 14.66 7.09 -35.17
C ILE A 222 15.04 8.47 -35.71
N ASN A 223 16.22 8.58 -36.34
CA ASN A 223 16.65 9.81 -37.00
C ASN A 223 16.21 9.82 -38.47
N ARG A 224 15.32 10.75 -38.84
CA ARG A 224 14.84 10.89 -40.22
C ARG A 224 14.34 12.29 -40.55
N THR A 225 14.17 12.55 -41.84
CA THR A 225 13.33 13.64 -42.33
C THR A 225 11.88 13.20 -42.35
N TRP A 226 11.09 13.75 -41.43
CA TRP A 226 9.67 13.51 -41.30
C TRP A 226 8.88 14.39 -42.28
N LYS A 227 7.86 13.79 -42.90
CA LYS A 227 6.91 14.46 -43.80
C LYS A 227 5.54 14.55 -43.14
N ASN A 228 4.73 15.49 -43.63
CA ASN A 228 3.37 15.65 -43.14
C ASN A 228 2.56 14.37 -43.35
N GLY A 229 1.92 13.88 -42.29
CA GLY A 229 1.12 12.65 -42.31
C GLY A 229 1.93 11.37 -42.14
N ASP A 230 3.25 11.43 -41.89
CA ASP A 230 4.01 10.24 -41.52
C ASP A 230 3.43 9.60 -40.25
N ARG A 231 3.31 8.27 -40.28
CA ARG A 231 2.73 7.47 -39.20
C ARG A 231 3.75 6.48 -38.67
N LEU A 232 4.08 6.57 -37.39
CA LEU A 232 4.89 5.59 -36.66
C LEU A 232 3.96 4.77 -35.75
N LYS A 233 3.83 3.48 -36.04
CA LYS A 233 3.17 2.52 -35.15
C LYS A 233 4.21 1.86 -34.26
N ILE A 234 3.94 1.84 -32.96
CA ILE A 234 4.76 1.24 -31.91
C ILE A 234 3.94 0.10 -31.31
N SER A 235 4.50 -1.10 -31.23
CA SER A 235 3.86 -2.23 -30.53
C SER A 235 4.72 -2.67 -29.35
N LEU A 236 4.05 -2.90 -28.21
CA LEU A 236 4.63 -3.13 -26.88
C LEU A 236 3.99 -4.39 -26.26
N PRO A 237 4.31 -5.61 -26.73
CA PRO A 237 3.68 -6.83 -26.25
C PRO A 237 3.81 -6.99 -24.73
N MET A 238 2.67 -7.02 -24.03
CA MET A 238 2.61 -7.23 -22.58
C MET A 238 2.52 -8.72 -22.25
N LYS A 239 3.09 -9.10 -21.11
CA LYS A 239 3.04 -10.47 -20.57
C LYS A 239 2.77 -10.45 -19.08
N LEU A 240 2.19 -11.53 -18.58
CA LEU A 240 2.09 -11.79 -17.15
C LEU A 240 3.48 -12.08 -16.58
N ARG A 241 3.78 -11.49 -15.43
CA ARG A 241 5.00 -11.74 -14.65
C ARG A 241 4.70 -11.66 -13.15
N THR A 242 5.63 -12.15 -12.34
CA THR A 242 5.58 -12.03 -10.89
C THR A 242 6.77 -11.25 -10.38
N GLU A 243 6.61 -10.60 -9.24
CA GLU A 243 7.65 -9.83 -8.57
C GLU A 243 7.63 -10.19 -7.08
N PRO A 244 8.58 -11.01 -6.59
CA PRO A 244 8.64 -11.40 -5.18
C PRO A 244 9.07 -10.23 -4.29
N MET A 245 8.69 -10.28 -3.01
CA MET A 245 9.29 -9.41 -2.01
C MET A 245 10.80 -9.69 -1.90
N PRO A 246 11.63 -8.65 -1.69
CA PRO A 246 13.08 -8.82 -1.60
C PRO A 246 13.52 -9.68 -0.41
N ASP A 247 12.77 -9.65 0.70
CA ASP A 247 13.00 -10.43 1.92
C ASP A 247 12.10 -11.66 2.09
N ASN A 248 11.18 -11.91 1.15
CA ASN A 248 10.30 -13.08 1.19
C ASN A 248 9.88 -13.52 -0.21
N THR A 249 10.58 -14.50 -0.77
CA THR A 249 10.26 -15.03 -2.10
C THR A 249 8.93 -15.77 -2.18
N ASP A 250 8.32 -16.11 -1.04
CA ASP A 250 7.01 -16.74 -0.95
C ASP A 250 5.87 -15.73 -0.82
N ARG A 251 6.17 -14.42 -0.88
CA ARG A 251 5.18 -13.36 -1.07
C ARG A 251 5.49 -12.61 -2.35
N LEU A 252 4.56 -12.55 -3.30
CA LEU A 252 4.80 -11.90 -4.60
C LEU A 252 3.61 -11.09 -5.10
N ALA A 253 3.90 -10.12 -5.96
CA ALA A 253 2.94 -9.39 -6.76
C ALA A 253 2.80 -10.01 -8.16
N ILE A 254 1.64 -9.82 -8.78
CA ILE A 254 1.36 -10.23 -10.17
C ILE A 254 1.25 -8.96 -11.01
N LEU A 255 1.92 -8.94 -12.16
CA LEU A 255 1.91 -7.79 -13.08
C LEU A 255 1.60 -8.23 -14.52
N TYR A 256 0.95 -7.35 -15.29
CA TYR A 256 0.77 -7.49 -16.74
C TYR A 256 1.38 -6.26 -17.44
N GLY A 257 2.53 -6.46 -18.08
CA GLY A 257 3.34 -5.32 -18.55
C GLY A 257 3.76 -4.41 -17.38
N PRO A 258 3.38 -3.10 -17.40
CA PRO A 258 3.65 -2.18 -16.29
C PRO A 258 2.59 -2.24 -15.18
N LEU A 259 1.45 -2.90 -15.40
CA LEU A 259 0.30 -2.83 -14.50
C LEU A 259 0.44 -3.84 -13.36
N LEU A 260 0.33 -3.35 -12.13
CA LEU A 260 0.10 -4.16 -10.95
C LEU A 260 -1.33 -4.70 -11.00
N MET A 261 -1.47 -6.01 -10.85
CA MET A 261 -2.76 -6.68 -10.84
C MET A 261 -3.22 -6.87 -9.40
N ALA A 262 -4.47 -6.53 -9.13
CA ALA A 262 -5.11 -6.71 -7.84
C ALA A 262 -6.20 -7.78 -7.93
N GLY A 263 -6.24 -8.67 -6.94
CA GLY A 263 -7.36 -9.58 -6.76
C GLY A 263 -8.54 -8.85 -6.16
N ASP A 264 -9.66 -8.83 -6.87
CA ASP A 264 -10.91 -8.24 -6.40
C ASP A 264 -11.58 -9.20 -5.41
N LEU A 265 -11.69 -8.79 -4.15
CA LEU A 265 -12.31 -9.55 -3.06
C LEU A 265 -13.74 -9.06 -2.76
N GLY A 266 -14.27 -8.15 -3.58
CA GLY A 266 -15.60 -7.56 -3.43
C GLY A 266 -15.68 -6.52 -2.31
N THR A 267 -16.90 -6.09 -1.97
CA THR A 267 -17.15 -5.00 -1.01
C THR A 267 -17.34 -5.47 0.43
N LYS A 268 -17.39 -6.78 0.65
CA LYS A 268 -17.46 -7.37 1.99
C LYS A 268 -16.05 -7.53 2.52
N MET A 269 -15.87 -7.18 3.79
CA MET A 269 -14.59 -7.42 4.47
C MET A 269 -14.24 -8.90 4.36
N PRO A 270 -12.98 -9.24 3.99
CA PRO A 270 -12.51 -10.61 4.02
C PRO A 270 -12.79 -11.22 5.39
N ASP A 271 -13.17 -12.49 5.38
CA ASP A 271 -13.61 -13.16 6.59
C ASP A 271 -12.53 -13.02 7.69
N PRO A 272 -12.89 -12.55 8.89
CA PRO A 272 -11.92 -12.29 9.95
C PRO A 272 -11.26 -13.56 10.48
N VAL A 273 -11.85 -14.71 10.17
CA VAL A 273 -11.24 -16.03 10.26
C VAL A 273 -10.48 -16.30 8.99
N TYR A 274 -11.14 -16.53 7.82
CA TYR A 274 -10.54 -17.05 6.57
C TYR A 274 -9.58 -16.10 5.82
N GLY A 275 -9.47 -14.87 6.29
CA GLY A 275 -8.55 -13.86 5.76
C GLY A 275 -8.76 -13.59 4.28
N ALA A 276 -7.76 -12.97 3.68
CA ALA A 276 -7.69 -12.80 2.23
C ALA A 276 -7.19 -14.09 1.57
N PRO A 277 -7.63 -14.39 0.33
CA PRO A 277 -7.18 -15.59 -0.36
C PRO A 277 -5.66 -15.65 -0.56
N VAL A 278 -5.09 -16.85 -0.44
CA VAL A 278 -3.67 -17.16 -0.70
C VAL A 278 -3.53 -18.05 -1.93
N LEU A 279 -2.30 -18.28 -2.39
CA LEU A 279 -2.00 -19.11 -3.56
C LEU A 279 -1.37 -20.45 -3.17
N LEU A 280 -1.95 -21.55 -3.64
CA LEU A 280 -1.39 -22.90 -3.56
C LEU A 280 -0.95 -23.33 -4.96
N THR A 281 0.35 -23.33 -5.19
CA THR A 281 0.92 -23.71 -6.48
C THR A 281 2.29 -24.36 -6.30
N SER A 282 2.58 -25.36 -7.12
CA SER A 282 3.91 -25.98 -7.22
C SER A 282 4.79 -25.31 -8.27
N THR A 283 4.24 -24.44 -9.12
CA THR A 283 4.94 -23.73 -10.20
C THR A 283 4.98 -22.23 -9.95
N ARG A 284 6.12 -21.60 -10.27
CA ARG A 284 6.29 -20.14 -10.25
C ARG A 284 5.90 -19.47 -11.56
N ASN A 285 5.63 -20.25 -12.61
CA ASN A 285 5.20 -19.71 -13.89
C ASN A 285 3.74 -19.24 -13.80
N VAL A 286 3.55 -17.92 -13.72
CA VAL A 286 2.24 -17.27 -13.57
C VAL A 286 1.26 -17.60 -14.68
N ALA A 287 1.75 -17.86 -15.90
CA ALA A 287 0.90 -18.19 -17.04
C ALA A 287 0.19 -19.54 -16.87
N ASP A 288 0.64 -20.41 -15.95
CA ASP A 288 0.01 -21.71 -15.72
C ASP A 288 -1.32 -21.55 -14.95
N TRP A 289 -1.43 -20.55 -14.08
CA TRP A 289 -2.53 -20.39 -13.13
C TRP A 289 -3.23 -19.02 -13.16
N VAL A 290 -2.77 -18.07 -13.97
CA VAL A 290 -3.52 -16.84 -14.31
C VAL A 290 -3.91 -16.90 -15.78
N LYS A 291 -5.22 -16.78 -16.08
CA LYS A 291 -5.73 -16.77 -17.44
C LYS A 291 -6.57 -15.52 -17.73
N PRO A 292 -6.60 -15.03 -18.99
CA PRO A 292 -7.52 -13.97 -19.39
C PRO A 292 -8.97 -14.34 -19.09
N ALA A 293 -9.78 -13.36 -18.70
CA ALA A 293 -11.16 -13.54 -18.29
C ALA A 293 -12.08 -12.51 -18.93
N GLY A 294 -12.69 -12.84 -20.09
CA GLY A 294 -13.83 -12.12 -20.67
C GLY A 294 -13.57 -10.72 -21.26
N GLY A 295 -12.81 -9.84 -20.58
CA GLY A 295 -12.60 -8.44 -20.93
C GLY A 295 -11.13 -8.01 -21.06
N PRO A 296 -10.86 -6.79 -21.59
CA PRO A 296 -9.51 -6.25 -21.68
C PRO A 296 -8.87 -6.05 -20.30
N LEU A 297 -7.68 -6.60 -20.12
CA LEU A 297 -6.93 -6.59 -18.85
C LEU A 297 -7.59 -7.35 -17.69
N ASP A 298 -8.65 -8.10 -17.96
CA ASP A 298 -9.29 -8.92 -16.95
C ASP A 298 -8.66 -10.32 -16.97
N PHE A 299 -8.25 -10.79 -15.80
CA PHE A 299 -7.68 -12.12 -15.61
C PHE A 299 -8.36 -12.83 -14.44
N ARG A 300 -8.11 -14.12 -14.30
CA ARG A 300 -8.64 -14.93 -13.21
C ARG A 300 -7.62 -15.97 -12.77
N LEU A 301 -7.52 -16.15 -11.45
CA LEU A 301 -6.80 -17.28 -10.86
C LEU A 301 -7.51 -18.59 -11.20
N LEU A 302 -6.78 -19.65 -11.49
CA LEU A 302 -7.35 -20.96 -11.80
C LEU A 302 -6.76 -22.06 -10.91
N LYS A 303 -7.62 -22.59 -10.03
CA LYS A 303 -7.38 -23.74 -9.14
C LYS A 303 -6.20 -23.55 -8.18
N VAL A 304 -5.83 -22.31 -7.88
CA VAL A 304 -4.72 -21.99 -6.98
C VAL A 304 -5.14 -21.15 -5.78
N GLY A 305 -6.25 -20.41 -5.87
CA GLY A 305 -6.76 -19.60 -4.77
C GLY A 305 -7.36 -20.45 -3.65
N LYS A 306 -7.05 -20.09 -2.40
CA LYS A 306 -7.71 -20.62 -1.19
C LYS A 306 -8.16 -19.46 -0.30
N PRO A 307 -9.45 -19.41 0.14
CA PRO A 307 -10.47 -20.45 -0.03
C PRO A 307 -11.01 -20.57 -1.46
N GLU A 308 -10.86 -19.52 -2.28
CA GLU A 308 -11.39 -19.49 -3.65
C GLU A 308 -10.46 -18.75 -4.63
N ASP A 309 -10.68 -19.00 -5.92
CA ASP A 309 -10.05 -18.25 -7.00
C ASP A 309 -10.75 -16.90 -7.20
N VAL A 310 -9.97 -15.84 -7.38
CA VAL A 310 -10.47 -14.48 -7.58
C VAL A 310 -10.16 -13.93 -8.97
N ASN A 311 -10.91 -12.92 -9.37
CA ASN A 311 -10.61 -12.14 -10.57
C ASN A 311 -9.47 -11.17 -10.27
N LEU A 312 -8.61 -10.97 -11.26
CA LEU A 312 -7.51 -10.01 -11.20
C LEU A 312 -7.78 -8.89 -12.20
N VAL A 313 -7.71 -7.64 -11.73
CA VAL A 313 -7.88 -6.42 -12.53
C VAL A 313 -6.70 -5.48 -12.29
N PRO A 314 -6.42 -4.51 -13.19
CA PRO A 314 -5.43 -3.48 -12.90
C PRO A 314 -5.74 -2.76 -11.59
N PHE A 315 -4.73 -2.57 -10.73
CA PHE A 315 -4.93 -2.07 -9.37
C PHE A 315 -5.57 -0.68 -9.30
N TYR A 316 -5.35 0.17 -10.31
CA TYR A 316 -6.00 1.47 -10.41
C TYR A 316 -7.53 1.40 -10.62
N LYS A 317 -8.07 0.24 -11.05
CA LYS A 317 -9.53 0.03 -11.18
C LYS A 317 -10.22 -0.32 -9.86
N ILE A 318 -9.46 -0.72 -8.82
CA ILE A 318 -10.03 -0.98 -7.50
C ILE A 318 -10.32 0.34 -6.81
N VAL A 319 -11.56 0.55 -6.36
CA VAL A 319 -11.99 1.78 -5.68
C VAL A 319 -12.51 1.42 -4.30
N ASP A 320 -13.69 0.80 -4.22
CA ASP A 320 -14.39 0.49 -2.98
C ASP A 320 -14.27 -0.97 -2.53
N GLN A 321 -13.65 -1.81 -3.35
CA GLN A 321 -13.47 -3.22 -3.07
C GLN A 321 -12.30 -3.44 -2.10
N TYR A 322 -12.41 -4.50 -1.31
CA TYR A 322 -11.27 -5.13 -0.68
C TYR A 322 -10.42 -5.84 -1.73
N TYR A 323 -9.11 -5.86 -1.53
CA TYR A 323 -8.19 -6.40 -2.51
C TYR A 323 -6.91 -6.99 -1.91
N SER A 324 -6.21 -7.77 -2.74
CA SER A 324 -4.82 -8.19 -2.51
C SER A 324 -3.99 -7.92 -3.75
N VAL A 325 -2.85 -7.23 -3.60
CA VAL A 325 -1.85 -7.06 -4.67
C VAL A 325 -0.62 -7.93 -4.46
N TYR A 326 -0.32 -8.26 -3.20
CA TYR A 326 0.62 -9.30 -2.83
C TYR A 326 -0.11 -10.56 -2.44
N TRP A 327 0.54 -11.70 -2.67
CA TRP A 327 -0.01 -13.03 -2.46
C TRP A 327 1.01 -13.89 -1.73
N ASP A 328 0.59 -14.50 -0.63
CA ASP A 328 1.35 -15.56 0.02
C ASP A 328 1.21 -16.86 -0.80
N LEU A 329 2.34 -17.50 -1.08
CA LEU A 329 2.44 -18.76 -1.78
C LEU A 329 2.73 -19.89 -0.80
N PHE A 330 2.00 -20.98 -0.94
CA PHE A 330 2.21 -22.19 -0.18
C PHE A 330 2.38 -23.39 -1.10
N SER A 331 3.28 -24.29 -0.71
CA SER A 331 3.20 -25.67 -1.17
C SER A 331 1.98 -26.34 -0.53
N GLN A 332 1.52 -27.44 -1.12
CA GLN A 332 0.38 -28.19 -0.56
C GLN A 332 0.65 -28.65 0.89
N GLU A 333 1.88 -29.06 1.20
CA GLU A 333 2.28 -29.48 2.54
C GLU A 333 2.33 -28.30 3.54
N ALA A 334 2.90 -27.16 3.12
CA ALA A 334 2.95 -25.96 3.94
C ALA A 334 1.55 -25.43 4.24
N TRP A 335 0.64 -25.51 3.25
CA TRP A 335 -0.77 -25.17 3.45
C TRP A 335 -1.45 -26.08 4.47
N SER A 336 -1.26 -27.40 4.40
CA SER A 336 -1.86 -28.33 5.37
C SER A 336 -1.42 -28.04 6.81
N LYS A 337 -0.14 -27.70 7.03
CA LYS A 337 0.37 -27.28 8.34
C LYS A 337 -0.24 -25.95 8.79
N ARG A 338 -0.37 -24.98 7.89
CA ARG A 338 -0.96 -23.67 8.20
C ARG A 338 -2.46 -23.74 8.48
N GLN A 339 -3.19 -24.60 7.76
CA GLN A 339 -4.63 -24.78 7.97
C GLN A 339 -4.95 -25.26 9.39
N LEU A 340 -4.11 -26.13 9.97
CA LEU A 340 -4.28 -26.59 11.36
C LEU A 340 -4.09 -25.46 12.38
N ALA A 341 -3.00 -24.68 12.25
CA ALA A 341 -2.77 -23.52 13.12
C ALA A 341 -3.92 -22.51 13.01
N TYR A 342 -4.47 -22.39 11.81
CA TYR A 342 -5.56 -21.49 11.52
C TYR A 342 -6.92 -21.90 12.09
N GLU A 343 -7.24 -23.19 12.02
CA GLU A 343 -8.44 -23.73 12.67
C GLU A 343 -8.35 -23.56 14.19
N GLU A 344 -7.15 -23.64 14.76
CA GLU A 344 -6.92 -23.35 16.18
C GLU A 344 -7.12 -21.87 16.51
N ASP A 345 -6.55 -20.96 15.71
CA ASP A 345 -6.74 -19.51 15.87
C ASP A 345 -8.20 -19.10 15.70
N LYS A 346 -8.91 -19.70 14.74
CA LYS A 346 -10.37 -19.56 14.55
C LYS A 346 -11.11 -19.90 15.83
N ARG A 347 -10.81 -21.06 16.42
CA ARG A 347 -11.46 -21.53 17.65
C ARG A 347 -11.20 -20.57 18.80
N LYS A 348 -9.97 -20.07 18.93
CA LYS A 348 -9.60 -19.09 19.96
C LYS A 348 -10.34 -17.76 19.78
N LYS A 349 -10.39 -17.24 18.55
CA LYS A 349 -11.08 -15.98 18.22
C LYS A 349 -12.58 -16.05 18.44
N LEU A 350 -13.24 -17.10 17.97
CA LEU A 350 -14.68 -17.30 18.18
C LEU A 350 -15.00 -17.43 19.67
N ALA A 351 -14.18 -18.16 20.43
CA ALA A 351 -14.35 -18.26 21.88
C ALA A 351 -14.18 -16.90 22.59
N LEU A 352 -13.24 -16.05 22.13
CA LEU A 352 -13.07 -14.71 22.67
C LEU A 352 -14.24 -13.79 22.32
N GLU A 353 -14.71 -13.81 21.07
CA GLU A 353 -15.85 -13.00 20.62
C GLU A 353 -17.14 -13.39 21.35
N GLN A 354 -17.43 -14.68 21.53
CA GLN A 354 -18.61 -15.15 22.29
C GLN A 354 -18.59 -14.69 23.77
N ARG A 355 -17.40 -14.50 24.33
CA ARG A 355 -17.22 -13.97 25.68
C ARG A 355 -17.24 -12.45 25.73
N THR A 356 -16.96 -11.75 24.64
CA THR A 356 -16.80 -10.30 24.64
C THR A 356 -18.14 -9.61 24.88
N ILE A 357 -18.20 -8.80 25.94
CA ILE A 357 -19.32 -7.92 26.30
C ILE A 357 -19.08 -6.53 25.69
N ASP A 358 -17.85 -6.04 25.75
CA ASP A 358 -17.46 -4.74 25.20
C ASP A 358 -15.96 -4.71 24.85
N GLU A 359 -15.58 -3.86 23.89
CA GLU A 359 -14.22 -3.71 23.41
C GLU A 359 -13.89 -2.25 23.10
N LEU A 360 -12.78 -1.77 23.66
CA LEU A 360 -12.20 -0.48 23.32
C LEU A 360 -11.00 -0.65 22.38
N ARG A 361 -11.02 0.08 21.26
CA ARG A 361 -9.85 0.22 20.37
C ARG A 361 -9.12 1.53 20.66
N LEU A 362 -8.02 1.42 21.39
CA LEU A 362 -7.17 2.55 21.76
C LEU A 362 -6.44 3.10 20.52
N GLY A 363 -6.26 4.42 20.44
CA GLY A 363 -5.66 5.10 19.29
C GLY A 363 -6.63 5.41 18.14
N GLU A 364 -7.88 4.93 18.19
CA GLU A 364 -8.94 5.31 17.25
C GLU A 364 -9.85 6.38 17.87
N MET A 365 -10.02 7.51 17.18
CA MET A 365 -10.75 8.68 17.73
C MET A 365 -12.20 8.36 18.12
N GLN A 366 -12.94 7.60 17.30
CA GLN A 366 -14.35 7.34 17.55
C GLN A 366 -14.58 6.35 18.71
N PRO A 367 -13.93 5.16 18.76
CA PRO A 367 -14.01 4.27 19.90
C PRO A 367 -13.58 4.92 21.22
N GLU A 368 -12.52 5.73 21.23
CA GLU A 368 -12.12 6.44 22.45
C GLU A 368 -13.19 7.43 22.93
N ARG A 369 -13.88 8.13 22.00
CA ARG A 369 -15.01 9.00 22.34
C ARG A 369 -16.22 8.21 22.85
N ASP A 370 -16.57 7.11 22.20
CA ASP A 370 -17.70 6.25 22.59
C ASP A 370 -17.50 5.69 24.01
N HIS A 371 -16.25 5.43 24.40
CA HIS A 371 -15.85 4.97 25.73
C HIS A 371 -15.44 6.11 26.67
N LYS A 372 -15.72 7.38 26.33
CA LYS A 372 -15.45 8.56 27.18
C LYS A 372 -14.03 8.56 27.74
N LEU A 373 -13.05 8.27 26.88
CA LEU A 373 -11.66 8.16 27.32
C LEU A 373 -11.16 9.53 27.77
N GLU A 374 -10.59 9.56 28.98
CA GLU A 374 -9.92 10.71 29.57
C GLU A 374 -8.54 10.30 30.03
N ALA A 375 -7.54 11.13 29.76
CA ALA A 375 -6.15 10.83 30.07
C ALA A 375 -5.39 12.06 30.55
N THR A 376 -4.42 11.86 31.43
CA THR A 376 -3.48 12.90 31.86
C THR A 376 -2.49 13.24 30.74
N ASP A 377 -1.80 14.37 30.87
CA ASP A 377 -0.66 14.78 30.04
C ASP A 377 0.51 13.77 30.05
N GLN A 378 0.55 12.88 31.05
CA GLN A 378 1.51 11.79 31.17
C GLN A 378 1.04 10.48 30.50
N SER A 379 0.00 10.53 29.67
CA SER A 379 -0.46 9.42 28.84
C SER A 379 -0.20 9.67 27.36
N TYR A 380 0.35 8.66 26.68
CA TYR A 380 0.78 8.75 25.29
C TYR A 380 0.10 7.65 24.47
N THR A 381 -0.35 7.98 23.27
CA THR A 381 -0.83 6.99 22.30
C THR A 381 0.35 6.23 21.73
N GLU A 382 0.19 4.92 21.56
CA GLU A 382 1.22 4.01 21.09
C GLU A 382 0.66 3.10 20.00
N ILE A 383 1.54 2.60 19.13
CA ILE A 383 1.19 1.58 18.14
C ILE A 383 2.26 0.50 18.18
N ALA A 384 1.85 -0.75 18.34
CA ALA A 384 2.74 -1.91 18.27
C ALA A 384 2.09 -3.00 17.42
N LEU A 385 2.84 -3.55 16.46
CA LEU A 385 2.39 -4.67 15.62
C LEU A 385 1.00 -4.44 14.97
N GLY A 386 0.73 -3.19 14.57
CA GLY A 386 -0.55 -2.79 13.96
C GLY A 386 -1.73 -2.63 14.93
N ARG A 387 -1.51 -2.70 16.26
CA ARG A 387 -2.53 -2.43 17.28
C ARG A 387 -2.25 -1.10 17.98
N GLY A 388 -3.27 -0.25 18.07
CA GLY A 388 -3.23 0.97 18.87
C GLY A 388 -3.34 0.67 20.36
N GLY A 389 -2.62 1.45 21.16
CA GLY A 389 -2.51 1.32 22.60
C GLY A 389 -2.25 2.67 23.27
N ARG A 390 -2.12 2.64 24.60
CA ARG A 390 -1.71 3.79 25.40
C ARG A 390 -0.66 3.39 26.42
N GLU A 391 0.34 4.24 26.61
CA GLU A 391 1.26 4.19 27.73
C GLU A 391 0.89 5.28 28.75
N VAL A 392 1.19 5.03 30.03
CA VAL A 392 1.12 6.02 31.09
C VAL A 392 2.38 6.00 31.92
N ARG A 393 2.90 7.19 32.24
CA ARG A 393 4.15 7.36 32.97
C ARG A 393 3.96 8.17 34.25
N ASN A 394 4.88 7.99 35.19
CA ASN A 394 5.16 8.86 36.32
C ASN A 394 3.92 9.31 37.13
N GLY A 395 3.10 8.35 37.59
CA GLY A 395 1.92 8.67 38.39
C GLY A 395 0.68 9.12 37.61
N GLY A 396 0.77 9.26 36.28
CA GLY A 396 -0.36 9.60 35.42
C GLY A 396 -1.43 8.50 35.36
N TYR A 397 -2.49 8.77 34.60
CA TYR A 397 -3.52 7.78 34.31
C TYR A 397 -4.21 8.02 32.95
N PHE A 398 -4.88 6.98 32.46
CA PHE A 398 -6.02 7.13 31.56
C PHE A 398 -7.18 6.28 32.06
N SER A 399 -8.38 6.67 31.68
CA SER A 399 -9.62 6.04 32.11
C SER A 399 -10.64 6.05 31.00
N PHE A 400 -11.50 5.04 30.98
CA PHE A 400 -12.50 4.83 29.95
C PHE A 400 -13.69 4.06 30.52
N THR A 401 -14.87 4.28 29.96
CA THR A 401 -16.12 3.62 30.33
C THR A 401 -16.33 2.37 29.49
N MET A 402 -16.55 1.23 30.13
CA MET A 402 -16.85 -0.04 29.47
C MET A 402 -18.23 -0.55 29.90
N LYS A 403 -18.96 -1.20 28.99
CA LYS A 403 -20.18 -1.93 29.31
C LYS A 403 -19.87 -3.20 30.09
N VAL A 404 -20.75 -3.52 31.03
CA VAL A 404 -20.69 -4.72 31.86
C VAL A 404 -22.08 -5.35 31.94
N LEU A 405 -22.13 -6.62 32.32
CA LEU A 405 -23.38 -7.31 32.61
C LEU A 405 -23.66 -7.26 34.13
N PRO A 406 -24.79 -6.67 34.57
CA PRO A 406 -25.03 -6.39 35.99
C PRO A 406 -25.14 -7.63 36.87
N ASP A 407 -25.62 -8.74 36.32
CA ASP A 407 -25.93 -9.96 37.08
C ASP A 407 -25.10 -11.17 36.63
N GLU A 408 -24.05 -10.94 35.83
CA GLU A 408 -23.10 -11.97 35.39
C GLU A 408 -21.68 -11.67 35.90
N GLY A 409 -20.81 -12.68 35.85
CA GLY A 409 -19.38 -12.50 36.12
C GLY A 409 -18.71 -11.73 34.99
N ASN A 410 -18.01 -10.63 35.34
CA ASN A 410 -17.26 -9.79 34.40
C ASN A 410 -15.75 -9.91 34.65
N VAL A 411 -14.97 -9.95 33.59
CA VAL A 411 -13.51 -9.96 33.60
C VAL A 411 -13.02 -8.86 32.67
N LEU A 412 -12.06 -8.05 33.13
CA LEU A 412 -11.32 -7.13 32.28
C LEU A 412 -10.12 -7.87 31.67
N GLN A 413 -10.06 -7.96 30.35
CA GLN A 413 -8.85 -8.37 29.64
C GLN A 413 -8.09 -7.12 29.17
N LEU A 414 -6.77 -7.12 29.39
CA LEU A 414 -5.84 -6.15 28.82
C LEU A 414 -4.71 -6.90 28.11
N SER A 415 -4.28 -6.39 26.96
CA SER A 415 -3.14 -6.93 26.21
C SER A 415 -1.89 -6.09 26.46
N TYR A 416 -0.75 -6.75 26.59
CA TYR A 416 0.56 -6.14 26.83
C TYR A 416 1.58 -6.65 25.82
N LEU A 417 2.59 -5.84 25.49
CA LEU A 417 3.70 -6.32 24.66
C LEU A 417 4.71 -7.07 25.55
N GLY A 418 5.10 -8.28 25.17
CA GLY A 418 6.05 -9.10 25.92
C GLY A 418 7.43 -8.46 26.15
N ASP A 419 7.75 -7.41 25.38
CA ASP A 419 8.95 -6.59 25.56
C ASP A 419 8.92 -5.72 26.82
N ASP A 420 7.74 -5.45 27.39
CA ASP A 420 7.59 -4.59 28.57
C ASP A 420 8.05 -5.32 29.85
N ARG A 421 9.05 -4.71 30.52
CA ARG A 421 9.67 -5.23 31.75
C ARG A 421 9.66 -4.16 32.84
N ASP A 422 9.65 -4.60 34.10
CA ASP A 422 9.64 -3.72 35.29
C ASP A 422 8.55 -2.64 35.19
N ARG A 423 7.32 -3.07 34.93
CA ARG A 423 6.12 -2.21 34.94
C ARG A 423 5.29 -2.53 36.17
N THR A 424 4.79 -1.50 36.84
CA THR A 424 3.92 -1.64 38.01
C THR A 424 2.89 -0.51 38.02
N PHE A 425 1.62 -0.88 38.06
CA PHE A 425 0.50 0.04 37.98
C PHE A 425 -0.73 -0.52 38.68
N GLU A 426 -1.67 0.36 39.00
CA GLU A 426 -2.97 -0.03 39.54
C GLU A 426 -4.02 -0.04 38.45
N ILE A 427 -4.93 -1.01 38.54
CA ILE A 427 -6.12 -1.12 37.73
C ILE A 427 -7.30 -0.89 38.66
N LEU A 428 -8.10 0.13 38.37
CA LEU A 428 -9.24 0.52 39.17
C LEU A 428 -10.53 0.39 38.36
N ALA A 429 -11.61 -0.04 39.03
CA ALA A 429 -12.98 0.01 38.53
C ALA A 429 -13.81 0.91 39.45
N ASP A 430 -14.41 1.97 38.91
CA ASP A 430 -15.13 3.02 39.64
C ASP A 430 -14.34 3.53 40.87
N GLY A 431 -13.03 3.75 40.69
CA GLY A 431 -12.13 4.24 41.73
C GLY A 431 -11.72 3.19 42.77
N THR A 432 -12.22 1.97 42.70
CA THR A 432 -11.80 0.85 43.57
C THR A 432 -10.70 0.05 42.88
N THR A 433 -9.57 -0.17 43.54
CA THR A 433 -8.48 -1.01 42.99
C THR A 433 -8.96 -2.46 42.89
N ILE A 434 -8.90 -3.03 41.68
CA ILE A 434 -9.27 -4.42 41.41
C ILE A 434 -8.06 -5.32 41.19
N ALA A 435 -6.93 -4.75 40.76
CA ALA A 435 -5.68 -5.47 40.58
C ALA A 435 -4.48 -4.52 40.54
N THR A 436 -3.31 -5.04 40.93
CA THR A 436 -2.02 -4.43 40.62
C THR A 436 -1.43 -5.16 39.43
N GLY A 437 -1.19 -4.44 38.33
CA GLY A 437 -0.54 -4.97 37.14
C GLY A 437 0.98 -4.99 37.32
N GLU A 438 1.60 -6.16 37.12
CA GLU A 438 3.06 -6.32 37.08
C GLU A 438 3.49 -6.98 35.77
N MET A 439 4.38 -6.32 35.01
CA MET A 439 4.97 -6.91 33.79
C MET A 439 6.43 -7.26 34.04
N LYS A 440 6.74 -8.55 34.04
CA LYS A 440 8.10 -9.10 34.23
C LYS A 440 8.81 -9.41 32.90
N GLY A 441 8.14 -9.14 31.77
CA GLY A 441 8.57 -9.54 30.43
C GLY A 441 7.97 -10.88 29.99
N GLY A 442 8.00 -11.12 28.68
CA GLY A 442 7.54 -12.33 28.03
C GLY A 442 8.15 -12.49 26.63
N PRO A 443 7.53 -13.27 25.73
CA PRO A 443 8.06 -13.47 24.38
C PRO A 443 8.11 -12.14 23.61
N ALA A 444 9.30 -11.77 23.15
CA ALA A 444 9.53 -10.53 22.42
C ALA A 444 8.68 -10.46 21.14
N GLY A 445 8.12 -9.29 20.84
CA GLY A 445 7.27 -9.10 19.67
C GLY A 445 5.95 -9.87 19.68
N GLN A 446 5.46 -10.30 20.85
CA GLN A 446 4.15 -10.93 21.00
C GLN A 446 3.29 -10.20 22.03
N PHE A 447 1.97 -10.21 21.81
CA PHE A 447 1.02 -9.76 22.81
C PHE A 447 0.74 -10.85 23.84
N ILE A 448 0.59 -10.43 25.09
CA ILE A 448 0.17 -11.25 26.21
C ILE A 448 -1.14 -10.68 26.73
N ASP A 449 -2.20 -11.48 26.67
CA ASP A 449 -3.50 -11.12 27.23
C ASP A 449 -3.56 -11.55 28.70
N VAL A 450 -3.91 -10.61 29.58
CA VAL A 450 -4.11 -10.88 31.01
C VAL A 450 -5.53 -10.53 31.40
N GLU A 451 -6.17 -11.47 32.08
CA GLU A 451 -7.54 -11.36 32.56
C GLU A 451 -7.56 -10.98 34.06
N TYR A 452 -8.27 -9.90 34.40
CA TYR A 452 -8.44 -9.35 35.74
C TYR A 452 -9.92 -9.47 36.15
N PRO A 453 -10.27 -10.33 37.12
CA PRO A 453 -11.63 -10.46 37.60
C PRO A 453 -12.15 -9.13 38.18
N ILE A 454 -13.36 -8.72 37.78
CA ILE A 454 -14.03 -7.56 38.38
C ILE A 454 -14.95 -8.07 39.48
N PRO A 455 -14.78 -7.64 40.75
CA PRO A 455 -15.65 -8.03 41.85
C PRO A 455 -17.13 -7.74 41.53
N ALA A 456 -18.01 -8.73 41.70
CA ALA A 456 -19.42 -8.62 41.34
C ALA A 456 -20.15 -7.44 42.03
N GLY A 457 -19.71 -7.06 43.24
CA GLY A 457 -20.24 -5.89 43.94
C GLY A 457 -20.02 -4.56 43.20
N LEU A 458 -19.03 -4.47 42.31
CA LEU A 458 -18.75 -3.26 41.53
C LEU A 458 -19.62 -3.17 40.27
N THR A 459 -20.11 -4.29 39.73
CA THR A 459 -20.94 -4.35 38.52
C THR A 459 -22.42 -4.54 38.80
N LYS A 460 -22.80 -4.97 40.01
CA LYS A 460 -24.20 -5.24 40.38
C LYS A 460 -25.13 -4.05 40.10
N GLY A 461 -26.15 -4.29 39.28
CA GLY A 461 -27.14 -3.28 38.89
C GLY A 461 -26.62 -2.18 37.96
N LYS A 462 -25.39 -2.30 37.43
CA LYS A 462 -24.79 -1.35 36.49
C LYS A 462 -24.68 -1.95 35.09
N SER A 463 -24.92 -1.13 34.08
CA SER A 463 -24.70 -1.49 32.67
C SER A 463 -23.34 -1.01 32.14
N THR A 464 -22.67 -0.13 32.88
CA THR A 464 -21.32 0.38 32.55
C THR A 464 -20.53 0.64 33.83
N ILE A 465 -19.20 0.58 33.74
CA ILE A 465 -18.25 0.99 34.79
C ILE A 465 -17.12 1.80 34.17
N ARG A 466 -16.43 2.60 34.99
CA ARG A 466 -15.22 3.32 34.58
C ARG A 466 -13.97 2.55 35.00
N ILE A 467 -13.18 2.14 34.02
CA ILE A 467 -11.87 1.53 34.23
C ILE A 467 -10.81 2.63 34.22
N THR A 468 -9.85 2.57 35.14
CA THR A 468 -8.69 3.47 35.19
C THR A 468 -7.41 2.65 35.30
N ILE A 469 -6.44 2.97 34.45
CA ILE A 469 -5.09 2.45 34.55
C ILE A 469 -4.21 3.57 35.07
N GLN A 470 -3.58 3.35 36.22
CA GLN A 470 -2.80 4.36 36.91
C GLN A 470 -1.36 3.87 37.15
N ALA A 471 -0.40 4.56 36.56
CA ALA A 471 1.01 4.28 36.84
C ALA A 471 1.35 4.65 38.29
N ARG A 472 2.24 3.89 38.95
CA ARG A 472 2.79 4.34 40.23
C ARG A 472 3.78 5.50 40.02
N PRO A 473 3.98 6.41 40.99
CA PRO A 473 5.00 7.47 40.90
C PRO A 473 6.38 6.90 40.55
N GLY A 474 7.09 7.53 39.61
CA GLY A 474 8.40 7.06 39.13
C GLY A 474 8.39 5.75 38.33
N LYS A 475 7.21 5.16 38.06
CA LYS A 475 7.03 3.96 37.24
C LYS A 475 6.19 4.27 36.00
N THR A 476 6.12 3.31 35.09
CA THR A 476 5.23 3.32 33.92
C THR A 476 4.27 2.13 34.03
N ALA A 477 3.03 2.33 33.59
CA ALA A 477 2.05 1.25 33.45
C ALA A 477 2.38 0.29 32.29
N GLY A 478 3.39 0.62 31.49
CA GLY A 478 3.67 -0.07 30.23
C GLY A 478 2.65 0.29 29.16
N ARG A 479 2.82 -0.32 27.99
CA ARG A 479 1.95 -0.10 26.84
C ARG A 479 0.78 -1.07 26.93
N ILE A 480 -0.42 -0.51 27.02
CA ILE A 480 -1.67 -1.26 27.18
C ILE A 480 -2.45 -1.21 25.88
N PHE A 481 -2.94 -2.38 25.48
CA PHE A 481 -3.63 -2.60 24.22
C PHE A 481 -4.94 -3.36 24.47
N SER A 482 -5.86 -3.25 23.50
CA SER A 482 -7.09 -4.04 23.38
C SER A 482 -7.88 -4.27 24.69
N PRO A 483 -8.31 -3.23 25.43
CA PRO A 483 -9.17 -3.43 26.59
C PRO A 483 -10.50 -4.10 26.21
N ARG A 484 -10.85 -5.20 26.88
CA ARG A 484 -12.12 -5.92 26.68
C ARG A 484 -12.78 -6.26 28.00
N ILE A 485 -14.11 -6.16 28.06
CA ILE A 485 -14.89 -6.82 29.11
C ILE A 485 -15.37 -8.15 28.57
N LEU A 486 -15.09 -9.22 29.30
CA LEU A 486 -15.44 -10.59 28.96
C LEU A 486 -16.36 -11.20 30.01
N ARG A 487 -17.23 -12.12 29.60
CA ARG A 487 -17.89 -13.07 30.50
C ARG A 487 -16.84 -13.98 31.15
N VAL A 488 -17.01 -14.26 32.45
CA VAL A 488 -16.22 -15.28 33.16
C VAL A 488 -16.40 -16.64 32.46
N ASN A 489 -15.32 -17.39 32.28
CA ASN A 489 -15.42 -18.76 31.81
C ASN A 489 -16.14 -19.61 32.85
N ASN A 490 -17.39 -20.00 32.58
CA ASN A 490 -18.01 -21.12 33.28
C ASN A 490 -17.30 -22.40 32.81
N LYS A 491 -16.19 -22.76 33.44
CA LYS A 491 -15.71 -24.14 33.38
C LYS A 491 -16.75 -24.98 34.10
N HIS A 492 -17.57 -25.70 33.34
CA HIS A 492 -18.22 -26.91 33.82
C HIS A 492 -17.25 -28.07 33.73
#